data_AF-A0A9D5MER9-F1
#
_entry.id   AF-A0A9D5MER9-F1
#
_cell.length_a   1.000
_cell.length_b   1.000
_cell.length_c   1.000
_cell.angle_alpha   90.00
_cell.angle_beta   90.00
_cell.angle_gamma   90.00
#
_symmetry.space_group_name_H-M   'P 1'
#
loop_
_entity.id
_entity.type
_entity.pdbx_description
1 polymer ?
#
loop_
_entity_poly.entity_id
_entity_poly.type
_entity_poly.pdbx_seq_one_letter_code
_entity_poly.pdbx_strand_id
1 'polypeptide(L)'
;MRYEMNRPVDGRVRVKDAFWSPRLRTFSSVTLKDTFDKLEQDGALENYRDLAAGRLGHHRGMPWHDGLLLETIRGAADDLTHTRDEALTDRI
;
A
#
# COMPACT_ATOMS: atom_id res chain seq x y z
N MET A 1 -22.27 -19.57 30.94
CA MET A 1 -20.85 -19.32 30.65
C MET A 1 -20.76 -18.53 29.35
N ARG A 2 -20.36 -17.25 29.37
CA ARG A 2 -20.17 -16.44 28.16
C ARG A 2 -18.72 -16.66 27.70
N TYR A 3 -18.53 -17.10 26.46
CA TYR A 3 -17.23 -17.05 25.81
C TYR A 3 -16.92 -15.59 25.48
N GLU A 4 -15.91 -15.01 26.13
CA GLU A 4 -15.29 -13.78 25.63
C GLU A 4 -14.49 -14.14 24.38
N MET A 5 -14.92 -13.65 23.22
CA MET A 5 -14.12 -13.74 22.01
C MET A 5 -13.00 -12.71 22.08
N ASN A 6 -11.75 -13.16 22.10
CA ASN A 6 -10.59 -12.29 21.92
C ASN A 6 -10.65 -11.65 20.53
N ARG A 7 -10.95 -10.35 20.48
CA ARG A 7 -10.94 -9.55 19.25
C ARG A 7 -9.62 -8.79 19.13
N PRO A 8 -9.06 -8.64 17.91
CA PRO A 8 -7.94 -7.75 17.68
C PRO A 8 -8.25 -6.32 18.13
N VAL A 9 -7.25 -5.64 18.68
CA VAL A 9 -7.32 -4.20 18.93
C VAL A 9 -6.96 -3.48 17.64
N ASP A 10 -7.88 -2.68 17.11
CA ASP A 10 -7.72 -1.96 15.84
C ASP A 10 -7.69 -0.43 16.05
N GLY A 11 -6.94 0.29 15.21
CA GLY A 11 -6.88 1.76 15.08
C GLY A 11 -6.34 2.57 16.28
N ARG A 12 -6.24 1.96 17.47
CA ARG A 12 -5.92 2.65 18.73
C ARG A 12 -4.47 2.55 19.18
N VAL A 13 -3.66 1.74 18.49
CA VAL A 13 -2.27 1.53 18.87
C VAL A 13 -1.39 2.63 18.29
N ARG A 14 -0.45 3.15 19.07
CA ARG A 14 0.60 4.08 18.64
C ARG A 14 1.94 3.55 19.10
N VAL A 15 2.78 3.17 18.16
CA VAL A 15 4.11 2.62 18.40
C VAL A 15 5.10 3.77 18.64
N LYS A 16 5.79 3.75 19.78
CA LYS A 16 6.71 4.84 20.21
C LYS A 16 8.03 4.31 20.82
N ASP A 17 8.45 3.11 20.45
CA ASP A 17 9.70 2.53 20.93
C ASP A 17 10.88 2.77 19.97
N ALA A 18 12.10 2.50 20.44
CA ALA A 18 13.33 2.73 19.67
C ALA A 18 13.57 1.71 18.55
N PHE A 19 12.88 0.57 18.56
CA PHE A 19 13.06 -0.51 17.59
C PHE A 19 12.09 -0.38 16.40
N TRP A 20 10.78 -0.28 16.64
CA TRP A 20 9.78 -0.27 15.58
C TRP A 20 9.54 1.11 14.98
N SER A 21 9.57 2.16 15.80
CA SER A 21 9.27 3.51 15.29
C SER A 21 10.18 3.95 14.14
N PRO A 22 11.51 3.70 14.15
CA PRO A 22 12.36 4.01 13.01
C PRO A 22 11.98 3.25 11.74
N ARG A 23 11.58 1.98 11.84
CA ARG A 23 11.22 1.13 10.69
C ARG A 23 9.92 1.58 10.05
N LEU A 24 8.92 1.91 10.87
CA LEU A 24 7.64 2.45 10.38
C LEU A 24 7.85 3.80 9.67
N ARG A 25 8.76 4.65 10.19
CA ARG A 25 9.14 5.89 9.49
C ARG A 25 9.83 5.62 8.15
N THR A 26 10.77 4.68 8.07
CA THR A 26 11.39 4.31 6.79
C THR A 26 10.36 3.76 5.81
N PHE A 27 9.44 2.91 6.30
CA PHE A 27 8.35 2.39 5.48
C PHE A 27 7.51 3.52 4.87
N SER A 28 7.01 4.43 5.72
CA SER A 28 6.16 5.55 5.31
C SER A 28 6.89 6.53 4.39
N SER A 29 8.09 6.99 4.77
CA SER A 29 8.80 8.07 4.05
C SER A 29 9.64 7.65 2.86
N VAL A 30 10.01 6.36 2.75
CA VAL A 30 10.90 5.87 1.70
C VAL A 30 10.28 4.70 0.97
N THR A 31 9.97 3.61 1.67
CA THR A 31 9.59 2.34 1.02
C THR A 31 8.30 2.44 0.23
N LEU A 32 7.25 3.08 0.78
CA LEU A 32 5.98 3.24 0.06
C LEU A 32 6.17 3.99 -1.25
N LYS A 33 6.79 5.17 -1.19
CA LYS A 33 7.01 6.01 -2.38
C LYS A 33 7.85 5.29 -3.43
N ASP A 34 8.98 4.70 -3.02
CA ASP A 34 9.88 3.97 -3.92
C ASP A 34 9.20 2.75 -4.57
N THR A 35 8.35 2.05 -3.83
CA THR A 35 7.60 0.90 -4.34
C THR A 35 6.57 1.32 -5.39
N PHE A 36 5.80 2.37 -5.13
CA PHE A 36 4.89 2.92 -6.14
C PHE A 36 5.66 3.39 -7.38
N ASP A 37 6.72 4.18 -7.21
CA ASP A 37 7.48 4.72 -8.34
C ASP A 37 8.01 3.59 -9.24
N LYS A 38 8.47 2.47 -8.65
CA LYS A 38 8.94 1.29 -9.41
C LYS A 38 7.81 0.55 -10.11
N LEU A 39 6.69 0.30 -9.44
CA LEU A 39 5.55 -0.40 -10.06
C LEU A 39 4.93 0.41 -11.20
N GLU A 40 4.87 1.73 -11.06
CA GLU A 40 4.44 2.65 -12.12
C GLU A 40 5.43 2.65 -13.30
N GLN A 41 6.74 2.71 -13.02
CA GLN A 41 7.77 2.59 -14.07
C GLN A 41 7.70 1.25 -14.82
N ASP A 42 7.38 0.17 -14.11
CA ASP A 42 7.23 -1.17 -14.69
C ASP A 42 5.91 -1.36 -15.45
N GLY A 43 5.03 -0.36 -15.46
CA GLY A 43 3.84 -0.35 -16.29
C GLY A 43 2.56 -0.88 -15.64
N ALA A 44 2.54 -1.06 -14.31
CA ALA A 44 1.41 -1.67 -13.61
C ALA A 44 0.12 -0.86 -13.80
N LEU A 45 0.18 0.48 -13.74
CA LEU A 45 -1.00 1.33 -13.98
C LEU A 45 -1.49 1.24 -15.42
N GLU A 46 -0.59 1.13 -16.37
CA GLU A 46 -0.90 1.05 -17.78
C GLU A 46 -1.62 -0.26 -18.12
N ASN A 47 -1.35 -1.36 -17.41
CA ASN A 47 -2.11 -2.61 -17.55
C ASN A 47 -3.60 -2.39 -17.23
N TYR A 48 -3.90 -1.68 -16.13
CA TYR A 48 -5.27 -1.30 -15.78
C TYR A 48 -5.89 -0.34 -16.80
N ARG A 49 -5.13 0.65 -17.30
CA ARG A 49 -5.60 1.60 -18.32
C ARG A 49 -5.93 0.91 -19.64
N ASP A 50 -5.13 -0.08 -20.04
CA ASP A 50 -5.35 -0.87 -21.25
C ASP A 50 -6.59 -1.77 -21.10
N LEU A 51 -6.72 -2.44 -19.95
CA LEU A 51 -7.91 -3.23 -19.62
C LEU A 51 -9.19 -2.38 -19.66
N ALA A 52 -9.19 -1.23 -18.99
CA ALA A 52 -10.33 -0.31 -18.96
C ALA A 52 -10.72 0.21 -20.35
N ALA A 53 -9.76 0.31 -21.27
CA ALA A 53 -9.97 0.72 -22.65
C ALA A 53 -10.23 -0.45 -23.62
N GLY A 54 -10.29 -1.70 -23.13
CA GLY A 54 -10.49 -2.89 -23.97
C GLY A 54 -9.29 -3.27 -24.85
N ARG A 55 -8.10 -2.73 -24.58
CA ARG A 55 -6.86 -3.07 -25.30
C ARG A 55 -6.24 -4.33 -24.70
N LEU A 56 -6.62 -5.48 -25.23
CA LEU A 56 -6.15 -6.79 -24.77
C LEU A 56 -4.92 -7.27 -25.55
N GLY A 57 -4.15 -8.20 -24.96
CA GLY A 57 -3.04 -8.89 -25.63
C GLY A 57 -1.65 -8.33 -25.35
N HIS A 58 -1.53 -7.29 -24.52
CA HIS A 58 -0.26 -6.77 -24.04
C HIS A 58 -0.30 -6.62 -22.51
N HIS A 59 0.79 -7.00 -21.85
CA HIS A 59 0.98 -6.87 -20.41
C HIS A 59 2.41 -6.40 -20.13
N ARG A 60 2.57 -5.44 -19.23
CA ARG A 60 3.86 -4.91 -18.78
C ARG A 60 4.23 -5.46 -17.40
N GLY A 61 5.50 -5.79 -17.21
CA GLY A 61 6.00 -6.38 -15.96
C GLY A 61 5.63 -7.86 -15.77
N MET A 62 5.83 -8.36 -14.55
CA MET A 62 5.52 -9.74 -14.20
C MET A 62 4.02 -9.90 -13.92
N PRO A 63 3.42 -11.09 -14.14
CA PRO A 63 1.97 -11.28 -14.05
C PRO A 63 1.34 -11.00 -12.66
N TRP A 64 2.16 -10.82 -11.63
CA TRP A 64 1.73 -10.43 -10.27
C TRP A 64 1.90 -8.94 -9.96
N HIS A 65 2.50 -8.13 -10.85
CA HIS A 65 2.75 -6.69 -10.60
C HIS A 65 1.46 -5.91 -10.34
N ASP A 66 0.39 -6.23 -11.06
CA ASP A 66 -0.94 -5.64 -10.84
C ASP A 66 -1.42 -5.88 -9.40
N GLY A 67 -1.22 -7.10 -8.89
CA GLY A 67 -1.50 -7.45 -7.50
C GLY A 67 -0.63 -6.69 -6.50
N LEU A 68 0.68 -6.58 -6.78
CA LEU A 68 1.61 -5.83 -5.93
C LEU A 68 1.24 -4.34 -5.83
N LEU A 69 0.70 -3.75 -6.91
CA LEU A 69 0.18 -2.38 -6.87
C LEU A 69 -0.98 -2.26 -5.88
N LEU A 70 -1.94 -3.19 -5.93
CA LEU A 70 -3.08 -3.21 -5.00
C LEU A 70 -2.64 -3.43 -3.55
N GLU A 71 -1.67 -4.30 -3.32
CA GLU A 71 -1.08 -4.53 -1.98
C GLU A 71 -0.33 -3.27 -1.48
N THR A 72 0.33 -2.54 -2.37
CA THR A 72 1.01 -1.27 -2.03
C THR A 72 -0.01 -0.20 -1.66
N ILE A 73 -1.11 -0.08 -2.41
CA ILE A 73 -2.25 0.80 -2.06
C ILE A 73 -2.82 0.42 -0.70
N ARG A 74 -2.96 -0.88 -0.41
CA ARG A 74 -3.42 -1.34 0.90
C ARG A 74 -2.47 -0.91 2.02
N GLY A 75 -1.17 -1.10 1.84
CA GLY A 75 -0.16 -0.67 2.82
C GLY A 75 -0.15 0.85 3.03
N ALA A 76 -0.35 1.64 1.96
CA ALA A 76 -0.49 3.09 2.04
C ALA A 76 -1.76 3.50 2.82
N ALA A 77 -2.90 2.86 2.54
CA ALA A 77 -4.14 3.11 3.27
C ALA A 77 -4.00 2.81 4.77
N ASP A 78 -3.29 1.72 5.12
CA ASP A 78 -3.01 1.40 6.53
C ASP A 78 -2.09 2.46 7.17
N ASP A 79 -1.06 2.98 6.48
CA ASP A 79 -0.21 4.07 6.97
C ASP A 79 -1.00 5.37 7.23
N LEU A 80 -1.92 5.74 6.33
CA LEU A 80 -2.77 6.93 6.45
C LEU A 80 -3.73 6.89 7.66
N THR A 81 -3.94 5.73 8.28
CA THR A 81 -4.67 5.66 9.57
C THR A 81 -3.85 6.15 10.76
N HIS A 82 -2.52 6.24 10.58
CA HIS A 82 -1.55 6.63 11.59
C HIS A 82 -0.87 7.98 11.30
N THR A 83 -0.73 8.33 10.02
CA THR A 83 -0.05 9.54 9.53
C THR A 83 -1.02 10.38 8.68
N ARG A 84 -0.89 11.71 8.72
CA ARG A 84 -1.60 12.58 7.76
C ARG A 84 -0.62 12.93 6.65
N ASP A 85 -0.87 12.42 5.46
CA ASP A 85 -0.11 12.71 4.25
C ASP A 85 -1.09 12.98 3.09
N GLU A 86 -1.25 14.26 2.76
CA GLU A 86 -2.17 14.70 1.69
C GLU A 86 -1.65 14.30 0.32
N ALA A 87 -0.32 14.30 0.10
CA ALA A 87 0.25 13.90 -1.18
C ALA A 87 0.05 12.40 -1.43
N LEU A 88 0.19 11.57 -0.40
CA LEU A 88 -0.12 10.15 -0.50
C LEU A 88 -1.63 9.91 -0.69
N THR A 89 -2.48 10.69 -0.01
CA THR A 89 -3.95 10.62 -0.16
C THR A 89 -4.40 10.96 -1.58
N ASP A 90 -3.82 12.00 -2.19
CA ASP A 90 -4.14 12.39 -3.57
C ASP A 90 -3.58 11.40 -4.61
N ARG A 91 -2.54 10.63 -4.26
CA ARG A 91 -1.91 9.65 -5.15
C ARG A 91 -2.75 8.38 -5.33
N ILE A 92 -3.46 7.94 -4.28
CA ILE A 92 -4.17 6.64 -4.24
C ILE A 92 -5.69 6.79 -4.36
#